data_AF-A0A8S7ELC0-F1
#
_entry.id   AF-A0A8S7ELC0-F1
#
_cell.length_a   1.000
_cell.length_b   1.000
_cell.length_c   1.000
_cell.angle_alpha   90.00
_cell.angle_beta   90.00
_cell.angle_gamma   90.00
#
_symmetry.space_group_name_H-M   'P 1'
#
loop_
_entity.id
_entity.type
_entity.pdbx_description
1 polymer ?
#
loop_
_entity_poly.entity_id
_entity_poly.type
_entity_poly.pdbx_seq_one_letter_code
_entity_poly.pdbx_strand_id
1 'polypeptide(L)'
;MSSLINNAMSGLNAAQAALNTASNNISSYNVAGYTRQTTVMAQANSTLGAGGWVGNGVYVSGVQREYDAFITNQLRAAQTQSSGLTARYEQMSKIDNMLSTSTSSLATQMQDFFTSLQTLVSNAEDPAARQALIGKSEGLVNQFKTTDQYLRDQDKQVNIAIGASVDQINNYAKQIASLNDQISRLTGVGAGASPNNLLDQRDQLVSELNQIVGVEVSVQDGGTYNITMANGYSLVQGSTARQLAAVPSSADPSRTTVAYVDGTAGNIEIPEKLLNTGSLGGILTFRSQDLDQTRNTLGQLALAFAEAFNTQHKAGFDANGDAGEDFFAIGKPAVLQNTKNNGNVAIGATVTDASAVLATDYKISFDNNQWQVTRLASNTTFTVTPDANGKVAFDGLELTFTGTPAVNDSFTLKPVSDAIVNMDVLITDEAKIAMASEEDAGDSDNRNGQALLDLQSNSKTVGGAKSFNDAYASLVSDIGNKTATLKTSSTTQGNVVTQLSNQQQSISGVNLDEEYGNLQRFQQYYLANAQVLQTANAIFDALINIR
;
A
#
# COMPACT_ATOMS: atom_id res chain seq x y z
N MET A 1 2.78 67.68 -20.88
CA MET A 1 3.44 66.88 -21.92
C MET A 1 4.23 65.72 -21.32
N SER A 2 5.23 65.95 -20.47
CA SER A 2 6.02 64.87 -19.83
C SER A 2 5.17 63.84 -19.05
N SER A 3 4.20 64.30 -18.26
CA SER A 3 3.28 63.41 -17.53
C SER A 3 2.39 62.56 -18.45
N LEU A 4 1.93 63.09 -19.60
CA LEU A 4 1.10 62.34 -20.56
C LEU A 4 1.90 61.23 -21.25
N ILE A 5 3.12 61.53 -21.69
CA ILE A 5 4.02 60.58 -22.34
C ILE A 5 4.44 59.47 -21.35
N ASN A 6 4.79 59.84 -20.11
CA ASN A 6 5.15 58.87 -19.07
C ASN A 6 3.97 57.94 -18.75
N ASN A 7 2.76 58.48 -18.60
CA ASN A 7 1.56 57.67 -18.36
C ASN A 7 1.30 56.68 -19.49
N ALA A 8 1.34 57.15 -20.75
CA ALA A 8 1.11 56.30 -21.92
C ALA A 8 2.21 55.24 -22.11
N MET A 9 3.48 55.58 -21.86
CA MET A 9 4.59 54.62 -21.92
C MET A 9 4.47 53.55 -20.83
N SER A 10 4.09 53.96 -19.62
CA SER A 10 3.87 53.04 -18.49
C SER A 10 2.71 52.06 -18.77
N GLY A 11 1.61 52.56 -19.35
CA GLY A 11 0.45 51.76 -19.76
C GLY A 11 0.76 50.80 -20.91
N LEU A 12 1.60 51.22 -21.87
CA LEU A 12 2.05 50.37 -22.97
C LEU A 12 2.89 49.19 -22.45
N ASN A 13 3.82 49.45 -21.53
CA ASN A 13 4.62 48.39 -20.90
C ASN A 13 3.75 47.42 -20.08
N ALA A 14 2.77 47.94 -19.34
CA ALA A 14 1.83 47.11 -18.58
C ALA A 14 0.97 46.23 -19.50
N ALA A 15 0.47 46.78 -20.61
CA ALA A 15 -0.27 46.03 -21.61
C ALA A 15 0.57 44.92 -22.25
N GLN A 16 1.83 45.20 -22.58
CA GLN A 16 2.75 44.19 -23.13
C GLN A 16 3.02 43.03 -22.16
N ALA A 17 3.23 43.32 -20.87
CA ALA A 17 3.41 42.29 -19.85
C ALA A 17 2.16 41.42 -19.68
N ALA A 18 0.98 42.04 -19.73
CA ALA A 18 -0.30 41.34 -19.68
C ALA A 18 -0.54 40.45 -20.91
N LEU A 19 -0.19 40.93 -22.10
CA LEU A 19 -0.22 40.14 -23.33
C LEU A 19 0.71 38.93 -23.26
N ASN A 20 1.93 39.12 -22.77
CA ASN A 20 2.88 38.02 -22.61
C ASN A 20 2.37 36.98 -21.60
N THR A 21 1.73 37.42 -20.51
CA THR A 21 1.17 36.52 -19.50
C THR A 21 0.01 35.70 -20.06
N ALA A 22 -0.94 36.34 -20.75
CA ALA A 22 -2.05 35.65 -21.40
C ALA A 22 -1.57 34.68 -22.49
N SER A 23 -0.59 35.12 -23.31
CA SER A 23 0.05 34.25 -24.31
C SER A 23 0.73 33.04 -23.67
N ASN A 24 1.39 33.22 -22.52
CA ASN A 24 2.04 32.14 -21.79
C ASN A 24 1.01 31.13 -21.26
N ASN A 25 -0.08 31.62 -20.65
CA ASN A 25 -1.21 30.79 -20.19
C ASN A 25 -1.77 29.95 -21.35
N ILE A 26 -2.08 30.58 -22.48
CA ILE A 26 -2.60 29.89 -23.68
C ILE A 26 -1.61 28.83 -24.16
N SER A 27 -0.32 29.15 -24.25
CA SER A 27 0.68 28.19 -24.72
C SER A 27 0.88 27.01 -23.76
N SER A 28 0.61 27.22 -22.47
CA SER A 28 0.86 26.24 -21.40
C SER A 28 -0.39 25.51 -20.93
N TYR A 29 -1.56 25.73 -21.54
CA TYR A 29 -2.85 25.20 -21.04
C TYR A 29 -2.90 23.67 -20.93
N ASN A 30 -2.14 22.95 -21.76
CA ASN A 30 -2.03 21.48 -21.74
C ASN A 30 -0.88 20.95 -20.88
N VAL A 31 -0.09 21.83 -20.27
CA VAL A 31 1.03 21.41 -19.41
C VAL A 31 0.46 20.97 -18.05
N ALA A 32 0.65 19.71 -17.70
CA ALA A 32 0.21 19.17 -16.43
C ALA A 32 0.84 19.94 -15.25
N GLY A 33 0.03 20.28 -14.24
CA GLY A 33 0.47 21.04 -13.07
C GLY A 33 0.67 22.55 -13.30
N TYR A 34 0.42 23.06 -14.50
CA TYR A 34 0.49 24.51 -14.77
C TYR A 34 -0.61 25.27 -14.02
N THR A 35 -0.22 26.33 -13.32
CA THR A 35 -1.16 27.25 -12.66
C THR A 35 -1.31 28.52 -13.48
N ARG A 36 -2.56 28.94 -13.75
CA ARG A 36 -2.86 30.20 -14.45
C ARG A 36 -2.13 31.35 -13.77
N GLN A 37 -1.54 32.21 -14.59
CA GLN A 37 -0.80 33.37 -14.12
C GLN A 37 -1.54 34.66 -14.43
N THR A 38 -1.48 35.62 -13.52
CA THR A 38 -2.09 36.95 -13.68
C THR A 38 -1.03 38.04 -13.50
N THR A 39 -1.02 39.01 -14.40
CA THR A 39 -0.20 40.22 -14.26
C THR A 39 -0.79 41.15 -13.22
N VAL A 40 -0.03 41.46 -12.18
CA VAL A 40 -0.42 42.41 -11.14
C VAL A 40 0.08 43.79 -11.53
N MET A 41 -0.87 44.71 -11.71
CA MET A 41 -0.58 46.11 -12.03
C MET A 41 -0.83 46.97 -10.79
N ALA A 42 0.06 47.92 -10.52
CA ALA A 42 -0.05 48.87 -9.41
C ALA A 42 0.10 50.31 -9.92
N GLN A 43 -0.59 51.24 -9.28
CA GLN A 43 -0.46 52.66 -9.62
C GLN A 43 0.93 53.16 -9.20
N ALA A 44 1.62 53.83 -10.13
CA ALA A 44 2.89 54.49 -9.81
C ALA A 44 2.65 55.66 -8.85
N ASN A 45 3.55 55.85 -7.87
CA ASN A 45 3.49 56.95 -6.90
C ASN A 45 3.27 58.29 -7.61
N SER A 46 2.31 59.09 -7.14
CA SER A 46 2.01 60.40 -7.71
C SER A 46 3.14 61.41 -7.49
N THR A 47 3.33 62.35 -8.40
CA THR A 47 4.25 63.49 -8.22
C THR A 47 3.48 64.73 -7.79
N LEU A 48 4.00 65.49 -6.81
CA LEU A 48 3.42 66.78 -6.44
C LEU A 48 3.81 67.85 -7.47
N GLY A 49 2.82 68.42 -8.15
CA GLY A 49 2.97 69.56 -9.05
C GLY A 49 2.31 70.85 -8.50
N ALA A 50 2.42 71.94 -9.26
CA ALA A 50 1.86 73.25 -8.89
C ALA A 50 0.32 73.27 -8.70
N GLY A 51 -0.38 72.24 -9.21
CA GLY A 51 -1.84 72.07 -9.09
C GLY A 51 -2.27 70.88 -8.22
N GLY A 52 -1.37 70.30 -7.41
CA GLY A 52 -1.64 69.13 -6.57
C GLY A 52 -0.95 67.84 -7.04
N TRP A 53 -1.38 66.71 -6.51
CA TRP A 53 -0.82 65.40 -6.83
C TRP A 53 -1.30 64.91 -8.20
N VAL A 54 -0.35 64.60 -9.08
CA VAL A 54 -0.63 64.05 -10.42
C VAL A 54 -0.12 62.61 -10.47
N GLY A 55 -0.96 61.67 -10.89
CA GLY A 55 -0.60 60.27 -11.03
C GLY A 55 0.43 60.04 -12.14
N ASN A 56 1.36 59.10 -11.91
CA ASN A 56 2.42 58.73 -12.84
C ASN A 56 2.12 57.43 -13.61
N GLY A 57 0.85 57.07 -13.73
CA GLY A 57 0.41 55.92 -14.52
C GLY A 57 0.51 54.63 -13.72
N VAL A 58 0.95 53.55 -14.37
CA VAL A 58 0.89 52.18 -13.86
C VAL A 58 2.23 51.48 -14.05
N TYR A 59 2.60 50.60 -13.13
CA TYR A 59 3.73 49.69 -13.31
C TYR A 59 3.30 48.25 -13.02
N VAL A 60 4.06 47.30 -13.56
CA VAL A 60 3.84 45.87 -13.30
C VAL A 60 4.54 45.53 -12.00
N SER A 61 3.77 45.21 -10.96
CA SER A 61 4.30 44.77 -9.67
C SER A 61 4.85 43.35 -9.74
N GLY A 62 4.33 42.52 -10.65
CA GLY A 62 4.79 41.15 -10.87
C GLY A 62 3.79 40.31 -11.66
N VAL A 63 4.12 39.04 -11.84
CA VAL A 63 3.22 38.00 -12.37
C VAL A 63 3.06 36.95 -11.28
N GLN A 64 1.83 36.72 -10.86
CA GLN A 64 1.51 35.80 -9.76
C GLN A 64 0.71 34.60 -10.25
N ARG A 65 0.80 33.48 -9.53
CA ARG A 65 -0.01 32.28 -9.74
C ARG A 65 -1.38 32.47 -9.09
N GLU A 66 -2.43 32.06 -9.78
CA GLU A 66 -3.80 31.96 -9.25
C GLU A 66 -3.92 30.66 -8.46
N TYR A 67 -3.54 30.70 -7.18
CA TYR A 67 -3.35 29.50 -6.35
C TYR A 67 -4.18 29.56 -5.07
N ASP A 68 -4.98 28.51 -4.84
CA ASP A 68 -5.69 28.30 -3.58
C ASP A 68 -5.01 27.20 -2.75
N ALA A 69 -4.43 27.60 -1.62
CA ALA A 69 -3.71 26.70 -0.72
C ALA A 69 -4.64 25.70 -0.02
N PHE A 70 -5.87 26.10 0.30
CA PHE A 70 -6.83 25.25 1.00
C PHE A 70 -7.30 24.12 0.09
N ILE A 71 -7.73 24.43 -1.14
CA ILE A 71 -8.16 23.44 -2.12
C ILE A 71 -7.00 22.52 -2.50
N THR A 72 -5.78 23.04 -2.62
CA THR A 72 -4.60 22.22 -2.92
C THR A 72 -4.30 21.22 -1.81
N ASN A 73 -4.36 21.64 -0.54
CA ASN A 73 -4.16 20.73 0.60
C ASN A 73 -5.29 19.69 0.70
N GLN A 74 -6.53 20.09 0.46
CA GLN A 74 -7.67 19.18 0.43
C GLN A 74 -7.54 18.13 -0.69
N LEU A 75 -7.12 18.55 -1.88
CA LEU A 75 -6.87 17.68 -3.03
C LEU A 75 -5.74 16.69 -2.74
N ARG A 76 -4.61 17.16 -2.18
CA ARG A 76 -3.48 16.31 -1.78
C ARG A 76 -3.91 15.23 -0.79
N ALA A 77 -4.64 15.59 0.27
CA ALA A 77 -5.15 14.62 1.24
C ALA A 77 -6.09 13.58 0.59
N ALA A 78 -7.00 14.03 -0.28
CA ALA A 78 -7.90 13.14 -1.00
C ALA A 78 -7.15 12.20 -1.96
N GLN A 79 -6.10 12.68 -2.63
CA GLN A 79 -5.25 11.89 -3.52
C GLN A 79 -4.49 10.81 -2.77
N THR A 80 -3.85 11.13 -1.64
CA THR A 80 -3.15 10.12 -0.79
C THR A 80 -4.09 9.01 -0.35
N GLN A 81 -5.29 9.37 0.11
CA GLN A 81 -6.30 8.40 0.52
C GLN A 81 -6.78 7.54 -0.66
N SER A 82 -6.99 8.16 -1.83
CA SER A 82 -7.37 7.45 -3.05
C SER A 82 -6.29 6.46 -3.46
N SER A 83 -5.03 6.89 -3.51
CA SER A 83 -3.90 6.04 -3.90
C SER A 83 -3.74 4.84 -2.98
N GLY A 84 -3.93 5.00 -1.67
CA GLY A 84 -3.90 3.88 -0.72
C GLY A 84 -5.04 2.87 -0.94
N LEU A 85 -6.27 3.36 -1.13
CA LEU A 85 -7.44 2.50 -1.38
C LEU A 85 -7.33 1.77 -2.73
N THR A 86 -6.92 2.48 -3.79
CA THR A 86 -6.73 1.91 -5.12
C THR A 86 -5.63 0.84 -5.11
N ALA A 87 -4.47 1.13 -4.52
CA ALA A 87 -3.38 0.16 -4.43
C ALA A 87 -3.82 -1.11 -3.67
N ARG A 88 -4.53 -0.97 -2.54
CA ARG A 88 -5.04 -2.10 -1.78
C ARG A 88 -6.10 -2.90 -2.55
N TYR A 89 -7.05 -2.20 -3.20
CA TYR A 89 -8.08 -2.82 -4.05
C TYR A 89 -7.46 -3.63 -5.18
N GLU A 90 -6.49 -3.07 -5.90
CA GLU A 90 -5.85 -3.74 -7.03
C GLU A 90 -5.19 -5.06 -6.61
N GLN A 91 -4.45 -5.07 -5.49
CA GLN A 91 -3.85 -6.30 -4.98
C GLN A 91 -4.91 -7.30 -4.49
N MET A 92 -5.94 -6.83 -3.78
CA MET A 92 -7.03 -7.70 -3.31
C MET A 92 -7.78 -8.36 -4.48
N SER A 93 -8.02 -7.60 -5.55
CA SER A 93 -8.71 -8.10 -6.74
C SER A 93 -7.97 -9.24 -7.44
N LYS A 94 -6.63 -9.29 -7.33
CA LYS A 94 -5.84 -10.41 -7.87
C LYS A 94 -6.13 -11.70 -7.11
N ILE A 95 -6.21 -11.62 -5.77
CA ILE A 95 -6.56 -12.78 -4.94
C ILE A 95 -8.01 -13.21 -5.22
N ASP A 96 -8.93 -12.26 -5.30
CA ASP A 96 -10.34 -12.52 -5.60
C ASP A 96 -10.55 -13.21 -6.96
N ASN A 97 -9.89 -12.70 -8.00
CA ASN A 97 -9.94 -13.29 -9.34
C ASN A 97 -9.37 -14.72 -9.36
N MET A 98 -8.29 -14.97 -8.61
CA MET A 98 -7.73 -16.33 -8.49
C MET A 98 -8.75 -17.29 -7.84
N LEU A 99 -9.33 -16.90 -6.70
CA LEU A 99 -10.24 -17.75 -5.93
C LEU A 99 -11.62 -17.93 -6.58
N SER A 100 -12.04 -16.98 -7.41
CA SER A 100 -13.34 -17.01 -8.11
C SER A 100 -13.38 -17.95 -9.31
N THR A 101 -12.26 -18.57 -9.70
CA THR A 101 -12.23 -19.52 -10.83
C THR A 101 -12.91 -20.85 -10.46
N SER A 102 -13.98 -21.21 -11.16
CA SER A 102 -14.85 -22.35 -10.81
C SER A 102 -14.37 -23.71 -11.33
N THR A 103 -13.48 -23.75 -12.32
CA THR A 103 -13.07 -25.00 -12.99
C THR A 103 -11.96 -25.76 -12.27
N SER A 104 -11.22 -25.12 -11.37
CA SER A 104 -10.08 -25.70 -10.65
C SER A 104 -10.00 -25.19 -9.22
N SER A 105 -11.16 -25.00 -8.58
CA SER A 105 -11.22 -24.52 -7.20
C SER A 105 -10.80 -25.62 -6.20
N LEU A 106 -10.25 -25.21 -5.05
CA LEU A 106 -9.93 -26.14 -3.97
C LEU A 106 -11.17 -26.89 -3.47
N ALA A 107 -12.34 -26.23 -3.44
CA ALA A 107 -13.61 -26.87 -3.07
C ALA A 107 -13.95 -28.04 -4.00
N THR A 108 -13.76 -27.86 -5.31
CA THR A 108 -13.99 -28.93 -6.29
C THR A 108 -13.03 -30.09 -6.08
N GLN A 109 -11.74 -29.81 -5.86
CA GLN A 109 -10.73 -30.87 -5.62
C GLN A 109 -11.00 -31.63 -4.31
N MET A 110 -11.44 -30.93 -3.27
CA MET A 110 -11.81 -31.54 -2.01
C MET A 110 -13.08 -32.39 -2.13
N GLN A 111 -14.08 -31.93 -2.89
CA GLN A 111 -15.27 -32.72 -3.20
C GLN A 111 -14.92 -33.99 -3.99
N ASP A 112 -14.04 -33.87 -4.99
CA ASP A 112 -13.55 -35.00 -5.78
C ASP A 112 -12.83 -36.04 -4.91
N PHE A 113 -11.98 -35.59 -3.98
CA PHE A 113 -11.31 -36.45 -3.00
C PHE A 113 -12.31 -37.23 -2.14
N PHE A 114 -13.27 -36.55 -1.50
CA PHE A 114 -14.26 -37.21 -0.64
C PHE A 114 -15.22 -38.10 -1.44
N THR A 115 -15.54 -37.75 -2.69
CA THR A 115 -16.33 -38.61 -3.58
C THR A 115 -15.58 -39.90 -3.93
N SER A 116 -14.27 -39.79 -4.19
CA SER A 116 -13.41 -40.96 -4.40
C SER A 116 -13.30 -41.82 -3.14
N LEU A 117 -13.18 -41.19 -1.97
CA LEU A 117 -13.18 -41.90 -0.69
C LEU A 117 -14.51 -42.61 -0.46
N GLN A 118 -15.65 -42.00 -0.78
CA GLN A 118 -16.96 -42.65 -0.67
C GLN A 118 -17.09 -43.87 -1.59
N THR A 119 -16.53 -43.80 -2.80
CA THR A 119 -16.45 -44.97 -3.70
C THR A 119 -15.61 -46.07 -3.08
N LEU A 120 -14.46 -45.72 -2.48
CA LEU A 120 -13.60 -46.68 -1.79
C LEU A 120 -14.27 -47.27 -0.55
N VAL A 121 -15.01 -46.49 0.24
CA VAL A 121 -15.81 -47.01 1.36
C VAL A 121 -16.82 -48.04 0.88
N SER A 122 -17.42 -47.83 -0.29
CA SER A 122 -18.40 -48.78 -0.84
C SER A 122 -17.77 -50.10 -1.30
N ASN A 123 -16.50 -50.10 -1.69
CA ASN A 123 -15.74 -51.26 -2.17
C ASN A 123 -14.30 -51.23 -1.65
N ALA A 124 -14.09 -51.48 -0.34
CA ALA A 124 -12.79 -51.30 0.32
C ALA A 124 -11.69 -52.25 -0.15
N GLU A 125 -12.05 -53.37 -0.77
CA GLU A 125 -11.13 -54.37 -1.30
C GLU A 125 -10.67 -54.09 -2.76
N ASP A 126 -11.21 -53.06 -3.43
CA ASP A 126 -10.90 -52.77 -4.85
C ASP A 126 -9.60 -51.96 -5.01
N PRO A 127 -8.52 -52.55 -5.58
CA PRO A 127 -7.26 -51.84 -5.80
C PRO A 127 -7.39 -50.64 -6.73
N ALA A 128 -8.32 -50.67 -7.68
CA ALA A 128 -8.54 -49.56 -8.61
C ALA A 128 -9.15 -48.35 -7.88
N ALA A 129 -10.06 -48.57 -6.94
CA ALA A 129 -10.64 -47.52 -6.11
C ALA A 129 -9.60 -46.91 -5.14
N ARG A 130 -8.71 -47.75 -4.58
CA ARG A 130 -7.59 -47.32 -3.73
C ARG A 130 -6.61 -46.46 -4.51
N GLN A 131 -6.19 -46.91 -5.70
CA GLN A 131 -5.31 -46.14 -6.58
C GLN A 131 -5.95 -44.82 -7.03
N ALA A 132 -7.26 -44.80 -7.29
CA ALA A 132 -7.98 -43.58 -7.63
C ALA A 132 -7.97 -42.56 -6.49
N LEU A 133 -8.13 -43.00 -5.23
CA LEU A 133 -8.05 -42.13 -4.06
C LEU A 133 -6.66 -41.47 -3.94
N ILE A 134 -5.58 -42.23 -4.15
CA ILE A 134 -4.21 -41.67 -4.16
C ILE A 134 -4.09 -40.56 -5.20
N GLY A 135 -4.52 -40.81 -6.44
CA GLY A 135 -4.47 -39.80 -7.52
C GLY A 135 -5.30 -38.54 -7.21
N LYS A 136 -6.46 -38.69 -6.56
CA LYS A 136 -7.26 -37.54 -6.09
C LYS A 136 -6.61 -36.79 -4.93
N SER A 137 -5.89 -37.50 -4.06
CA SER A 137 -5.11 -36.92 -2.96
C SER A 137 -3.97 -36.05 -3.50
N GLU A 138 -3.23 -36.56 -4.49
CA GLU A 138 -2.17 -35.82 -5.18
C GLU A 138 -2.71 -34.56 -5.87
N GLY A 139 -3.87 -34.68 -6.54
CA GLY A 139 -4.56 -33.54 -7.14
C GLY A 139 -4.93 -32.46 -6.13
N LEU A 140 -5.45 -32.86 -4.96
CA LEU A 140 -5.81 -31.96 -3.87
C LEU A 140 -4.57 -31.24 -3.30
N VAL A 141 -3.49 -31.97 -3.00
CA VAL A 141 -2.23 -31.40 -2.50
C VAL A 141 -1.63 -30.42 -3.52
N ASN A 142 -1.62 -30.79 -4.81
CA ASN A 142 -1.13 -29.91 -5.87
C ASN A 142 -1.95 -28.62 -5.99
N GLN A 143 -3.27 -28.70 -5.78
CA GLN A 143 -4.11 -27.52 -5.77
C GLN A 143 -3.81 -26.59 -4.58
N PHE A 144 -3.64 -27.15 -3.36
CA PHE A 144 -3.17 -26.37 -2.21
C PHE A 144 -1.86 -25.66 -2.51
N LYS A 145 -0.85 -26.39 -3.01
CA LYS A 145 0.47 -25.85 -3.36
C LYS A 145 0.40 -24.76 -4.42
N THR A 146 -0.40 -24.95 -5.46
CA THR A 146 -0.57 -23.97 -6.54
C THR A 146 -1.17 -22.67 -6.01
N THR A 147 -2.21 -22.76 -5.17
CA THR A 147 -2.83 -21.59 -4.55
C THR A 147 -1.89 -20.89 -3.58
N ASP A 148 -1.18 -21.62 -2.70
CA ASP A 148 -0.20 -21.02 -1.78
C ASP A 148 0.98 -20.37 -2.53
N GLN A 149 1.48 -21.01 -3.59
CA GLN A 149 2.57 -20.48 -4.41
C GLN A 149 2.19 -19.15 -5.06
N TYR A 150 0.96 -19.02 -5.58
CA TYR A 150 0.46 -17.75 -6.10
C TYR A 150 0.46 -16.66 -5.03
N LEU A 151 0.00 -16.96 -3.81
CA LEU A 151 0.00 -16.01 -2.69
C LEU A 151 1.42 -15.62 -2.25
N ARG A 152 2.37 -16.57 -2.26
CA ARG A 152 3.80 -16.28 -2.00
C ARG A 152 4.40 -15.39 -3.09
N ASP A 153 4.02 -15.59 -4.34
CA ASP A 153 4.50 -14.74 -5.43
C ASP A 153 3.88 -13.34 -5.37
N GLN A 154 2.64 -13.19 -4.88
CA GLN A 154 2.09 -11.88 -4.53
C GLN A 154 2.88 -11.21 -3.39
N ASP A 155 3.29 -11.95 -2.36
CA ASP A 155 4.12 -11.40 -1.26
C ASP A 155 5.49 -10.91 -1.78
N LYS A 156 6.12 -11.67 -2.68
CA LYS A 156 7.36 -11.22 -3.36
C LYS A 156 7.13 -9.95 -4.20
N GLN A 157 6.02 -9.87 -4.94
CA GLN A 157 5.66 -8.68 -5.71
C GLN A 157 5.44 -7.47 -4.79
N VAL A 158 4.84 -7.66 -3.62
CA VAL A 158 4.70 -6.62 -2.60
C VAL A 158 6.09 -6.13 -2.13
N ASN A 159 7.02 -7.04 -1.83
CA ASN A 159 8.38 -6.66 -1.44
C ASN A 159 9.11 -5.83 -2.51
N ILE A 160 8.95 -6.20 -3.78
CA ILE A 160 9.50 -5.44 -4.93
C ILE A 160 8.83 -4.07 -5.03
N ALA A 161 7.51 -4.00 -4.90
CA ALA A 161 6.75 -2.75 -4.99
C ALA A 161 7.10 -1.78 -3.85
N ILE A 162 7.38 -2.27 -2.64
CA ILE A 162 7.88 -1.46 -1.52
C ILE A 162 9.24 -0.86 -1.86
N GLY A 163 10.17 -1.67 -2.39
CA GLY A 163 11.49 -1.20 -2.84
C GLY A 163 11.38 -0.10 -3.90
N ALA A 164 10.58 -0.33 -4.94
CA ALA A 164 10.34 0.65 -6.00
C ALA A 164 9.69 1.94 -5.46
N SER A 165 8.75 1.83 -4.51
CA SER A 165 8.12 2.99 -3.87
C SER A 165 9.14 3.83 -3.11
N VAL A 166 10.05 3.19 -2.36
CA VAL A 166 11.14 3.88 -1.65
C VAL A 166 12.07 4.60 -2.62
N ASP A 167 12.43 3.97 -3.74
CA ASP A 167 13.28 4.59 -4.76
C ASP A 167 12.61 5.82 -5.39
N GLN A 168 11.32 5.73 -5.71
CA GLN A 168 10.54 6.86 -6.21
C GLN A 168 10.44 7.99 -5.18
N ILE A 169 10.17 7.69 -3.91
CA ILE A 169 10.15 8.68 -2.82
C ILE A 169 11.50 9.41 -2.74
N ASN A 170 12.60 8.67 -2.77
CA ASN A 170 13.95 9.23 -2.72
C ASN A 170 14.26 10.12 -3.93
N ASN A 171 13.79 9.75 -5.12
CA ASN A 171 13.95 10.57 -6.33
C ASN A 171 13.16 11.87 -6.25
N TYR A 172 11.89 11.81 -5.84
CA TYR A 172 11.06 13.00 -5.64
C TYR A 172 11.64 13.93 -4.57
N ALA A 173 12.08 13.39 -3.41
CA ALA A 173 12.70 14.20 -2.36
C ALA A 173 13.94 14.95 -2.87
N LYS A 174 14.81 14.30 -3.66
CA LYS A 174 15.99 14.94 -4.28
C LYS A 174 15.61 16.04 -5.26
N GLN A 175 14.64 15.78 -6.14
CA GLN A 175 14.18 16.76 -7.12
C GLN A 175 13.55 17.98 -6.44
N ILE A 176 12.73 17.77 -5.41
CA ILE A 176 12.10 18.86 -4.65
C ILE A 176 13.16 19.69 -3.91
N ALA A 177 14.16 19.06 -3.29
CA ALA A 177 15.26 19.78 -2.63
C ALA A 177 16.07 20.62 -3.63
N SER A 178 16.34 20.09 -4.83
CA SER A 178 16.98 20.83 -5.93
C SER A 178 16.12 22.01 -6.38
N LEU A 179 14.80 21.83 -6.54
CA LEU A 179 13.89 22.92 -6.88
C LEU A 179 13.85 23.99 -5.78
N ASN A 180 13.87 23.60 -4.50
CA ASN A 180 13.94 24.55 -3.40
C ASN A 180 15.21 25.43 -3.47
N ASP A 181 16.37 24.85 -3.80
CA ASP A 181 17.61 25.62 -4.00
C ASP A 181 17.50 26.59 -5.19
N GLN A 182 16.99 26.11 -6.33
CA GLN A 182 16.81 26.94 -7.53
C GLN A 182 15.82 28.09 -7.31
N ILE A 183 14.67 27.81 -6.68
CA ILE A 183 13.66 28.80 -6.35
C ILE A 183 14.26 29.86 -5.44
N SER A 184 14.94 29.45 -4.37
CA SER A 184 15.57 30.38 -3.41
C SER A 184 16.59 31.30 -4.10
N ARG A 185 17.47 30.76 -4.95
CA ARG A 185 18.45 31.55 -5.71
C ARG A 185 17.79 32.53 -6.67
N LEU A 186 16.81 32.09 -7.46
CA LEU A 186 16.16 32.94 -8.45
C LEU A 186 15.29 34.02 -7.82
N THR A 187 14.62 33.73 -6.71
CA THR A 187 13.88 34.75 -5.95
C THR A 187 14.83 35.80 -5.36
N GLY A 188 16.01 35.38 -4.88
CA GLY A 188 17.05 36.30 -4.41
C GLY A 188 17.60 37.22 -5.51
N VAL A 189 17.93 36.67 -6.68
CA VAL A 189 18.43 37.45 -7.83
C VAL A 189 17.33 38.32 -8.46
N GLY A 190 16.08 37.86 -8.46
CA GLY A 190 14.93 38.55 -9.01
C GLY A 190 14.35 39.65 -8.12
N ALA A 191 15.08 40.11 -7.10
CA ALA A 191 14.63 41.10 -6.12
C ALA A 191 13.25 40.76 -5.49
N GLY A 192 12.99 39.48 -5.25
CA GLY A 192 11.72 38.98 -4.69
C GLY A 192 10.71 38.48 -5.72
N ALA A 193 10.99 38.56 -7.03
CA ALA A 193 10.11 37.99 -8.06
C ALA A 193 10.07 36.45 -7.99
N SER A 194 8.86 35.88 -8.09
CA SER A 194 8.62 34.43 -7.98
C SER A 194 8.89 33.69 -9.30
N PRO A 195 9.73 32.64 -9.32
CA PRO A 195 9.93 31.80 -10.50
C PRO A 195 8.76 30.81 -10.66
N ASN A 196 7.63 31.28 -11.19
CA ASN A 196 6.35 30.57 -11.20
C ASN A 196 6.41 29.14 -11.78
N ASN A 197 7.19 28.91 -12.85
CA ASN A 197 7.33 27.58 -13.44
C ASN A 197 7.99 26.57 -12.50
N LEU A 198 9.02 26.97 -11.75
CA LEU A 198 9.66 26.10 -10.76
C LEU A 198 8.75 25.83 -9.56
N LEU A 199 7.91 26.80 -9.18
CA LEU A 199 6.90 26.62 -8.14
C LEU A 199 5.86 25.58 -8.57
N ASP A 200 5.36 25.64 -9.82
CA ASP A 200 4.46 24.64 -10.39
C ASP A 200 5.09 23.24 -10.42
N GLN A 201 6.33 23.12 -10.92
CA GLN A 201 7.06 21.84 -10.93
C GLN A 201 7.23 21.27 -9.52
N ARG A 202 7.57 22.11 -8.53
CA ARG A 202 7.73 21.68 -7.14
C ARG A 202 6.40 21.18 -6.58
N ASP A 203 5.31 21.91 -6.80
CA ASP A 203 3.98 21.53 -6.31
C ASP A 203 3.48 20.23 -6.95
N GLN A 204 3.80 19.99 -8.23
CA GLN A 204 3.51 18.75 -8.93
C GLN A 204 4.28 17.56 -8.33
N LEU A 205 5.60 17.70 -8.14
CA LEU A 205 6.41 16.63 -7.52
C LEU A 205 5.99 16.33 -6.08
N VAL A 206 5.57 17.35 -5.32
CA VAL A 206 4.99 17.16 -3.99
C VAL A 206 3.70 16.36 -4.07
N SER A 207 2.84 16.64 -5.05
CA SER A 207 1.60 15.89 -5.28
C SER A 207 1.88 14.42 -5.62
N GLU A 208 2.83 14.17 -6.52
CA GLU A 208 3.25 12.81 -6.90
C GLU A 208 3.87 12.04 -5.73
N LEU A 209 4.74 12.68 -4.95
CA LEU A 209 5.29 12.10 -3.71
C LEU A 209 4.16 11.74 -2.74
N ASN A 210 3.20 12.65 -2.56
CA ASN A 210 2.09 12.50 -1.63
C ASN A 210 1.10 11.39 -2.02
N GLN A 211 1.07 10.98 -3.29
CA GLN A 211 0.33 9.79 -3.74
C GLN A 211 1.01 8.48 -3.30
N ILE A 212 2.35 8.48 -3.17
CA ILE A 212 3.09 7.29 -2.72
C ILE A 212 3.08 7.16 -1.21
N VAL A 213 3.39 8.25 -0.50
CA VAL A 213 3.42 8.31 0.96
C VAL A 213 2.88 9.65 1.44
N GLY A 214 2.04 9.64 2.46
CA GLY A 214 1.46 10.86 3.02
C GLY A 214 2.54 11.77 3.58
N VAL A 215 2.55 13.02 3.11
CA VAL A 215 3.51 14.04 3.54
C VAL A 215 2.82 15.36 3.87
N GLU A 216 3.31 16.02 4.90
CA GLU A 216 2.91 17.37 5.27
C GLU A 216 3.93 18.38 4.74
N VAL A 217 3.42 19.46 4.16
CA VAL A 217 4.23 20.54 3.61
C VAL A 217 4.17 21.73 4.57
N SER A 218 5.34 22.17 5.05
CA SER A 218 5.48 23.41 5.79
C SER A 218 6.42 24.37 5.04
N VAL A 219 6.11 25.65 5.05
CA VAL A 219 6.92 26.68 4.35
C VAL A 219 7.77 27.41 5.39
N GLN A 220 9.09 27.51 5.16
CA GLN A 220 9.99 28.33 5.97
C GLN A 220 10.06 29.78 5.45
N ASP A 221 10.65 30.65 6.26
CA ASP A 221 11.03 32.00 5.84
C ASP A 221 11.86 31.95 4.55
N GLY A 222 11.41 32.68 3.51
CA GLY A 222 12.02 32.63 2.18
C GLY A 222 11.35 31.67 1.18
N GLY A 223 10.24 31.01 1.54
CA GLY A 223 9.40 30.28 0.58
C GLY A 223 9.87 28.86 0.21
N THR A 224 10.86 28.33 0.94
CA THR A 224 11.34 26.95 0.77
C THR A 224 10.44 25.95 1.50
N TYR A 225 10.19 24.80 0.89
CA TYR A 225 9.36 23.75 1.49
C TYR A 225 10.17 22.83 2.39
N ASN A 226 9.64 22.50 3.56
CA ASN A 226 9.96 21.27 4.26
C ASN A 226 8.84 20.25 4.04
N ILE A 227 9.24 19.01 3.85
CA ILE A 227 8.35 17.88 3.64
C ILE A 227 8.60 16.87 4.75
N THR A 228 7.55 16.58 5.52
CA THR A 228 7.63 15.73 6.70
C THR A 228 6.61 14.60 6.60
N MET A 229 7.03 13.38 6.89
CA MET A 229 6.14 12.22 6.96
C MET A 229 5.38 12.20 8.30
N ALA A 230 4.30 11.39 8.38
CA ALA A 230 3.48 11.26 9.58
C ALA A 230 4.24 10.84 10.85
N ASN A 231 5.37 10.15 10.72
CA ASN A 231 6.24 9.77 11.86
C ASN A 231 7.16 10.91 12.34
N GLY A 232 7.07 12.11 11.76
CA GLY A 232 7.92 13.25 12.05
C GLY A 232 9.24 13.29 11.27
N TYR A 233 9.52 12.30 10.40
CA TYR A 233 10.74 12.27 9.60
C TYR A 233 10.67 13.28 8.44
N SER A 234 11.63 14.21 8.39
CA SER A 234 11.71 15.23 7.34
C SER A 234 12.49 14.69 6.13
N LEU A 235 11.75 14.37 5.06
CA LEU A 235 12.28 13.93 3.76
C LEU A 235 12.99 15.07 3.02
N VAL A 236 12.46 16.29 3.12
CA VAL A 236 13.09 17.49 2.56
C VAL A 236 13.12 18.56 3.63
N GLN A 237 14.30 19.14 3.84
CA GLN A 237 14.50 20.29 4.70
C GLN A 237 15.23 21.38 3.93
N GLY A 238 14.48 22.37 3.44
CA GLY A 238 15.00 23.39 2.52
C GLY A 238 15.63 22.75 1.28
N SER A 239 16.93 22.96 1.07
CA SER A 239 17.70 22.41 -0.07
C SER A 239 18.30 21.02 0.18
N THR A 240 18.04 20.40 1.34
CA THR A 240 18.57 19.08 1.69
C THR A 240 17.49 18.01 1.57
N ALA A 241 17.77 16.95 0.79
CA ALA A 241 16.95 15.75 0.75
C ALA A 241 17.54 14.67 1.65
N ARG A 242 16.71 14.04 2.47
CA ARG A 242 17.04 12.81 3.21
C ARG A 242 16.47 11.60 2.48
N GLN A 243 16.92 10.41 2.87
CA GLN A 243 16.59 9.17 2.19
C GLN A 243 15.86 8.20 3.12
N LEU A 244 15.02 7.38 2.51
CA LEU A 244 14.50 6.14 3.06
C LEU A 244 15.28 4.96 2.46
N ALA A 245 15.23 3.82 3.13
CA ALA A 245 15.81 2.56 2.66
C ALA A 245 14.77 1.45 2.77
N ALA A 246 14.69 0.62 1.73
CA ALA A 246 13.97 -0.64 1.78
C ALA A 246 14.90 -1.71 2.37
N VAL A 247 14.54 -2.27 3.52
CA VAL A 247 15.38 -3.19 4.29
C VAL A 247 14.58 -4.43 4.72
N PRO A 248 15.23 -5.58 4.95
CA PRO A 248 14.57 -6.71 5.61
C PRO A 248 14.04 -6.29 6.99
N SER A 249 12.81 -6.68 7.34
CA SER A 249 12.25 -6.38 8.66
C SER A 249 13.01 -7.13 9.75
N SER A 250 13.19 -6.47 10.89
CA SER A 250 13.82 -7.13 12.05
C SER A 250 13.00 -8.30 12.59
N ALA A 251 11.68 -8.30 12.40
CA ALA A 251 10.79 -9.36 12.90
C ALA A 251 10.63 -10.54 11.92
N ASP A 252 10.92 -10.32 10.64
CA ASP A 252 10.81 -11.30 9.57
C ASP A 252 11.76 -10.95 8.40
N PRO A 253 12.92 -11.62 8.28
CA PRO A 253 13.89 -11.35 7.24
C PRO A 253 13.40 -11.58 5.81
N SER A 254 12.32 -12.35 5.60
CA SER A 254 11.76 -12.54 4.26
C SER A 254 10.89 -11.37 3.80
N ARG A 255 10.61 -10.41 4.68
CA ARG A 255 9.78 -9.23 4.37
C ARG A 255 10.60 -7.98 4.22
N THR A 256 10.34 -7.23 3.16
CA THR A 256 10.86 -5.88 2.99
C THR A 256 9.97 -4.89 3.75
N THR A 257 10.59 -4.03 4.55
CA THR A 257 9.98 -2.89 5.21
C THR A 257 10.77 -1.62 4.90
N VAL A 258 10.33 -0.48 5.44
CA VAL A 258 10.93 0.83 5.19
C VAL A 258 11.65 1.31 6.43
N ALA A 259 12.87 1.81 6.24
CA ALA A 259 13.68 2.47 7.25
C ALA A 259 13.99 3.91 6.84
N TYR A 260 14.22 4.79 7.80
CA TYR A 260 14.91 6.05 7.53
C TYR A 260 16.42 5.88 7.75
N VAL A 261 17.21 6.70 7.06
CA VAL A 261 18.67 6.64 7.13
C VAL A 261 19.17 7.72 8.10
N ASP A 262 19.72 7.29 9.24
CA ASP A 262 20.46 8.16 10.16
C ASP A 262 21.96 8.16 9.82
N GLY A 263 22.59 9.33 9.91
CA GLY A 263 24.00 9.50 9.56
C GLY A 263 24.99 8.80 10.50
N THR A 264 24.56 8.44 11.71
CA THR A 264 25.38 7.78 12.72
C THR A 264 24.93 6.34 12.99
N ALA A 265 23.63 6.15 13.17
CA ALA A 265 23.03 4.87 13.54
C ALA A 265 22.67 3.98 12.34
N GLY A 266 22.80 4.48 11.11
CA GLY A 266 22.46 3.74 9.89
C GLY A 266 20.95 3.64 9.67
N ASN A 267 20.48 2.50 9.16
CA ASN A 267 19.07 2.31 8.82
C ASN A 267 18.22 2.03 10.07
N ILE A 268 17.27 2.90 10.36
CA ILE A 268 16.30 2.74 11.44
C ILE A 268 14.93 2.39 10.88
N GLU A 269 14.49 1.15 11.12
CA GLU A 269 13.20 0.62 10.70
C GLU A 269 12.03 1.46 11.23
N ILE A 270 11.10 1.82 10.34
CA ILE A 270 9.87 2.52 10.67
C ILE A 270 8.76 1.47 10.86
N PRO A 271 8.06 1.46 12.00
CA PRO A 271 6.90 0.59 12.19
C PRO A 271 5.84 0.84 11.12
N GLU A 272 5.36 -0.22 10.45
CA GLU A 272 4.40 -0.12 9.32
C GLU A 272 3.10 0.63 9.67
N LYS A 273 2.70 0.61 10.95
CA LYS A 273 1.54 1.38 11.45
C LYS A 273 1.68 2.90 11.26
N LEU A 274 2.91 3.41 11.09
CA LEU A 274 3.20 4.81 10.81
C LEU A 274 3.35 5.11 9.31
N LEU A 275 3.21 4.09 8.46
CA LEU A 275 3.32 4.15 7.01
C LEU A 275 2.02 3.73 6.34
N ASN A 276 0.87 4.01 6.96
CA ASN A 276 -0.46 3.58 6.51
C ASN A 276 -1.12 4.54 5.49
N THR A 277 -0.33 5.36 4.81
CA THR A 277 -0.78 6.42 3.90
C THR A 277 -0.23 6.23 2.48
N GLY A 278 -0.97 6.69 1.47
CA GLY A 278 -0.56 6.61 0.07
C GLY A 278 -0.54 5.18 -0.46
N SER A 279 -0.07 4.98 -1.69
CA SER A 279 0.01 3.65 -2.30
C SER A 279 0.92 2.70 -1.51
N LEU A 280 2.01 3.21 -0.91
CA LEU A 280 2.89 2.43 -0.02
C LEU A 280 2.09 1.87 1.17
N GLY A 281 1.29 2.71 1.83
CA GLY A 281 0.45 2.27 2.94
C GLY A 281 -0.66 1.32 2.50
N GLY A 282 -1.22 1.49 1.31
CA GLY A 282 -2.16 0.54 0.71
C GLY A 282 -1.54 -0.85 0.54
N ILE A 283 -0.31 -0.92 0.03
CA ILE A 283 0.45 -2.17 -0.17
C ILE A 283 0.81 -2.83 1.17
N LEU A 284 1.30 -2.07 2.15
CA LEU A 284 1.62 -2.59 3.50
C LEU A 284 0.38 -3.10 4.23
N THR A 285 -0.74 -2.38 4.10
CA THR A 285 -2.02 -2.79 4.67
C THR A 285 -2.55 -4.06 3.99
N PHE A 286 -2.47 -4.15 2.66
CA PHE A 286 -2.81 -5.37 1.93
C PHE A 286 -2.01 -6.57 2.45
N ARG A 287 -0.67 -6.44 2.56
CA ARG A 287 0.19 -7.52 3.04
C ARG A 287 -0.24 -8.02 4.42
N SER A 288 -0.31 -7.11 5.39
CA SER A 288 -0.52 -7.44 6.80
C SER A 288 -1.96 -7.84 7.14
N GLN A 289 -2.97 -7.26 6.50
CA GLN A 289 -4.37 -7.45 6.86
C GLN A 289 -5.13 -8.41 5.93
N ASP A 290 -4.61 -8.63 4.73
CA ASP A 290 -5.35 -9.36 3.69
C ASP A 290 -4.55 -10.58 3.22
N LEU A 291 -3.33 -10.39 2.73
CA LEU A 291 -2.51 -11.49 2.20
C LEU A 291 -2.10 -12.48 3.29
N ASP A 292 -1.58 -11.98 4.41
CA ASP A 292 -1.18 -12.81 5.55
C ASP A 292 -2.37 -13.60 6.10
N GLN A 293 -3.52 -12.95 6.27
CA GLN A 293 -4.73 -13.61 6.75
C GLN A 293 -5.21 -14.68 5.75
N THR A 294 -5.14 -14.40 4.46
CA THR A 294 -5.50 -15.37 3.41
C THR A 294 -4.61 -16.60 3.46
N ARG A 295 -3.28 -16.39 3.52
CA ARG A 295 -2.30 -17.49 3.64
C ARG A 295 -2.49 -18.29 4.91
N ASN A 296 -2.72 -17.62 6.03
CA ASN A 296 -2.94 -18.28 7.31
C ASN A 296 -4.25 -19.08 7.34
N THR A 297 -5.32 -18.57 6.73
CA THR A 297 -6.59 -19.29 6.64
C THR A 297 -6.47 -20.52 5.75
N LEU A 298 -5.79 -20.40 4.61
CA LEU A 298 -5.52 -21.52 3.71
C LEU A 298 -4.60 -22.57 4.38
N GLY A 299 -3.54 -22.13 5.07
CA GLY A 299 -2.62 -22.99 5.81
C GLY A 299 -3.29 -23.71 6.97
N GLN A 300 -4.18 -23.04 7.70
CA GLN A 300 -4.99 -23.64 8.77
C GLN A 300 -5.89 -24.75 8.21
N LEU A 301 -6.54 -24.51 7.07
CA LEU A 301 -7.34 -25.52 6.39
C LEU A 301 -6.51 -26.75 6.00
N ALA A 302 -5.33 -26.54 5.39
CA ALA A 302 -4.44 -27.64 4.99
C ALA A 302 -3.92 -28.43 6.20
N LEU A 303 -3.51 -27.74 7.27
CA LEU A 303 -3.05 -28.36 8.51
C LEU A 303 -4.16 -29.20 9.15
N ALA A 304 -5.34 -28.61 9.33
CA ALA A 304 -6.49 -29.30 9.92
C ALA A 304 -6.90 -30.51 9.09
N PHE A 305 -6.88 -30.39 7.75
CA PHE A 305 -7.19 -31.51 6.85
C PHE A 305 -6.17 -32.65 6.98
N ALA A 306 -4.88 -32.36 6.84
CA ALA A 306 -3.83 -33.36 6.89
C ALA A 306 -3.79 -34.08 8.24
N GLU A 307 -3.80 -33.33 9.35
CA GLU A 307 -3.69 -33.90 10.70
C GLU A 307 -4.94 -34.68 11.12
N ALA A 308 -6.14 -34.19 10.78
CA ALA A 308 -7.38 -34.92 11.07
C ALA A 308 -7.43 -36.24 10.26
N PHE A 309 -7.06 -36.19 8.98
CA PHE A 309 -7.02 -37.38 8.14
C PHE A 309 -5.95 -38.37 8.62
N ASN A 310 -4.74 -37.91 8.93
CA ASN A 310 -3.66 -38.76 9.46
C ASN A 310 -4.05 -39.41 10.78
N THR A 311 -4.64 -38.65 11.70
CA THR A 311 -5.07 -39.18 13.00
C THR A 311 -6.09 -40.30 12.84
N GLN A 312 -7.07 -40.13 11.95
CA GLN A 312 -8.06 -41.15 11.68
C GLN A 312 -7.50 -42.32 10.85
N HIS A 313 -6.59 -42.07 9.91
CA HIS A 313 -5.97 -43.10 9.09
C HIS A 313 -5.11 -44.05 9.95
N LYS A 314 -4.32 -43.51 10.88
CA LYS A 314 -3.54 -44.29 11.86
C LYS A 314 -4.37 -45.09 12.86
N ALA A 315 -5.65 -44.76 13.01
CA ALA A 315 -6.57 -45.51 13.86
C ALA A 315 -7.16 -46.76 13.17
N GLY A 316 -6.92 -46.93 11.87
CA GLY A 316 -7.34 -48.10 11.11
C GLY A 316 -6.20 -49.03 10.73
N PHE A 317 -6.56 -50.05 9.95
CA PHE A 317 -5.66 -51.07 9.43
C PHE A 317 -5.75 -51.14 7.90
N ASP A 318 -4.62 -51.37 7.26
CA ASP A 318 -4.47 -51.46 5.81
C ASP A 318 -4.91 -52.81 5.23
N ALA A 319 -4.78 -53.01 3.91
CA ALA A 319 -5.19 -54.26 3.26
C ALA A 319 -4.31 -55.48 3.64
N ASN A 320 -3.17 -55.27 4.30
CA ASN A 320 -2.31 -56.34 4.80
C ASN A 320 -2.54 -56.63 6.30
N GLY A 321 -3.42 -55.86 6.95
CA GLY A 321 -3.63 -55.91 8.40
C GLY A 321 -2.61 -55.10 9.19
N ASP A 322 -1.76 -54.32 8.54
CA ASP A 322 -0.81 -53.45 9.24
C ASP A 322 -1.49 -52.16 9.72
N ALA A 323 -1.04 -51.62 10.84
CA ALA A 323 -1.57 -50.36 11.37
C ALA A 323 -1.32 -49.20 10.38
N GLY A 324 -2.32 -48.34 10.20
CA GLY A 324 -2.22 -47.21 9.28
C GLY A 324 -1.07 -46.26 9.62
N GLU A 325 -0.46 -45.68 8.59
CA GLU A 325 0.60 -44.68 8.69
C GLU A 325 0.05 -43.25 8.46
N ASP A 326 0.90 -42.23 8.54
CA ASP A 326 0.50 -40.87 8.12
C ASP A 326 0.20 -40.87 6.61
N PHE A 327 -0.98 -40.39 6.23
CA PHE A 327 -1.37 -40.31 4.83
C PHE A 327 -0.74 -39.11 4.12
N PHE A 328 -0.70 -37.97 4.82
CA PHE A 328 -0.18 -36.71 4.33
C PHE A 328 1.02 -36.23 5.16
N ALA A 329 2.05 -35.73 4.49
CA ALA A 329 3.03 -34.86 5.14
C ALA A 329 2.45 -33.44 5.27
N ILE A 330 2.84 -32.70 6.31
CA ILE A 330 2.48 -31.29 6.48
C ILE A 330 3.65 -30.52 7.12
N GLY A 331 3.79 -29.24 6.75
CA GLY A 331 4.80 -28.37 7.32
C GLY A 331 4.57 -28.07 8.80
N LYS A 332 5.68 -27.85 9.52
CA LYS A 332 5.69 -27.55 10.95
C LYS A 332 5.67 -26.03 11.21
N PRO A 333 5.26 -25.59 12.41
CA PRO A 333 5.35 -24.19 12.81
C PRO A 333 6.77 -23.62 12.68
N ALA A 334 6.88 -22.38 12.21
CA ALA A 334 8.14 -21.65 12.14
C ALA A 334 8.18 -20.57 13.23
N VAL A 335 9.32 -20.46 13.93
CA VAL A 335 9.56 -19.37 14.87
C VAL A 335 10.74 -18.54 14.39
N LEU A 336 10.50 -17.27 14.12
CA LEU A 336 11.50 -16.30 13.68
C LEU A 336 11.95 -15.48 14.89
N GLN A 337 13.25 -15.44 15.13
CA GLN A 337 13.84 -14.58 16.15
C GLN A 337 14.00 -13.17 15.59
N ASN A 338 13.57 -12.15 16.35
CA ASN A 338 13.80 -10.77 15.93
C ASN A 338 15.30 -10.45 15.98
N THR A 339 15.82 -9.81 14.92
CA THR A 339 17.25 -9.51 14.79
C THR A 339 17.77 -8.49 15.81
N LYS A 340 16.87 -7.82 16.55
CA LYS A 340 17.18 -6.87 17.64
C LYS A 340 17.17 -7.52 19.02
N ASN A 341 16.95 -8.84 19.12
CA ASN A 341 17.01 -9.54 20.40
C ASN A 341 18.42 -9.53 20.97
N ASN A 342 18.51 -9.42 22.29
CA ASN A 342 19.77 -9.45 23.04
C ASN A 342 19.91 -10.72 23.87
N GLY A 343 18.80 -11.39 24.21
CA GLY A 343 18.84 -12.67 24.90
C GLY A 343 19.21 -13.84 23.98
N ASN A 344 19.49 -14.98 24.59
CA ASN A 344 19.86 -16.22 23.89
C ASN A 344 18.70 -17.23 23.85
N VAL A 345 17.46 -16.74 23.91
CA VAL A 345 16.28 -17.61 23.92
C VAL A 345 16.05 -18.24 22.56
N ALA A 346 15.85 -19.55 22.55
CA ALA A 346 15.30 -20.28 21.43
C ALA A 346 13.91 -20.83 21.80
N ILE A 347 12.96 -20.69 20.88
CA ILE A 347 11.59 -21.15 21.04
C ILE A 347 11.32 -22.24 19.99
N GLY A 348 11.08 -23.47 20.45
CA GLY A 348 10.53 -24.53 19.62
C GLY A 348 9.01 -24.47 19.63
N ALA A 349 8.38 -24.83 18.51
CA ALA A 349 6.92 -24.84 18.37
C ALA A 349 6.45 -26.16 17.73
N THR A 350 5.42 -26.76 18.32
CA THR A 350 4.80 -28.00 17.82
C THR A 350 3.28 -27.89 17.88
N VAL A 351 2.59 -28.54 16.94
CA VAL A 351 1.14 -28.65 16.96
C VAL A 351 0.77 -29.82 17.86
N THR A 352 -0.09 -29.59 18.85
CA THR A 352 -0.62 -30.64 19.74
C THR A 352 -2.07 -30.97 19.43
N ASP A 353 -2.85 -29.99 18.95
CA ASP A 353 -4.23 -30.17 18.51
C ASP A 353 -4.48 -29.29 17.29
N ALA A 354 -4.42 -29.90 16.11
CA ALA A 354 -4.62 -29.22 14.83
C ALA A 354 -6.02 -28.61 14.69
N SER A 355 -7.03 -29.17 15.38
CA SER A 355 -8.40 -28.63 15.33
C SER A 355 -8.51 -27.30 16.06
N ALA A 356 -7.67 -27.04 17.06
CA ALA A 356 -7.65 -25.81 17.85
C ALA A 356 -6.70 -24.73 17.30
N VAL A 357 -5.83 -25.06 16.34
CA VAL A 357 -4.91 -24.09 15.72
C VAL A 357 -5.70 -23.00 15.01
N LEU A 358 -5.37 -21.73 15.28
CA LEU A 358 -5.99 -20.56 14.67
C LEU A 358 -5.22 -20.03 13.45
N ALA A 359 -5.93 -19.44 12.49
CA ALA A 359 -5.37 -18.75 11.33
C ALA A 359 -4.81 -17.35 11.70
N THR A 360 -3.76 -17.31 12.53
CA THR A 360 -3.05 -16.07 12.89
C THR A 360 -1.58 -16.35 13.14
N ASP A 361 -0.75 -15.37 12.80
CA ASP A 361 0.62 -15.29 13.30
C ASP A 361 0.60 -14.71 14.72
N TYR A 362 1.65 -15.01 15.50
CA TYR A 362 1.79 -14.53 16.87
C TYR A 362 3.09 -13.76 17.03
N LYS A 363 3.02 -12.58 17.63
CA LYS A 363 4.18 -11.90 18.18
C LYS A 363 4.32 -12.31 19.64
N ILE A 364 5.44 -12.93 19.98
CA ILE A 364 5.80 -13.32 21.34
C ILE A 364 6.88 -12.35 21.80
N SER A 365 6.65 -11.61 22.88
CA SER A 365 7.62 -10.65 23.42
C SER A 365 7.83 -10.83 24.92
N PHE A 366 9.06 -10.64 25.38
CA PHE A 366 9.38 -10.64 26.80
C PHE A 366 9.51 -9.21 27.32
N ASP A 367 8.57 -8.80 28.17
CA ASP A 367 8.56 -7.47 28.78
C ASP A 367 8.06 -7.55 30.23
N ASN A 368 8.56 -6.68 31.11
CA ASN A 368 8.24 -6.65 32.55
C ASN A 368 8.35 -8.02 33.23
N ASN A 369 9.38 -8.81 32.86
CA ASN A 369 9.61 -10.18 33.34
C ASN A 369 8.46 -11.16 33.03
N GLN A 370 7.66 -10.89 32.01
CA GLN A 370 6.54 -11.73 31.57
C GLN A 370 6.59 -11.96 30.06
N TRP A 371 6.11 -13.12 29.63
CA TRP A 371 5.93 -13.40 28.20
C TRP A 371 4.55 -12.94 27.77
N GLN A 372 4.50 -12.06 26.79
CA GLN A 372 3.29 -11.55 26.18
C GLN A 372 3.15 -12.13 24.78
N VAL A 373 1.99 -12.71 24.49
CA VAL A 373 1.65 -13.25 23.17
C VAL A 373 0.55 -12.38 22.57
N THR A 374 0.83 -11.78 21.42
CA THR A 374 -0.12 -10.98 20.64
C THR A 374 -0.50 -11.72 19.37
N ARG A 375 -1.79 -11.98 19.17
CA ARG A 375 -2.33 -12.51 17.90
C ARG A 375 -2.37 -11.38 16.88
N LEU A 376 -1.66 -11.51 15.76
CA LEU A 376 -1.54 -10.45 14.76
C LEU A 376 -2.84 -10.20 13.97
N ALA A 377 -3.68 -11.22 13.78
CA ALA A 377 -4.96 -11.07 13.08
C ALA A 377 -5.99 -10.23 13.86
N SER A 378 -6.05 -10.38 15.18
CA SER A 378 -7.05 -9.73 16.05
C SER A 378 -6.50 -8.62 16.93
N ASN A 379 -5.17 -8.48 16.99
CA ASN A 379 -4.45 -7.62 17.94
C ASN A 379 -4.77 -7.91 19.41
N THR A 380 -5.26 -9.12 19.73
CA THR A 380 -5.50 -9.55 21.11
C THR A 380 -4.20 -9.99 21.76
N THR A 381 -3.95 -9.56 22.99
CA THR A 381 -2.74 -9.90 23.75
C THR A 381 -3.09 -10.61 25.04
N PHE A 382 -2.34 -11.63 25.40
CA PHE A 382 -2.46 -12.36 26.66
C PHE A 382 -1.07 -12.75 27.18
N THR A 383 -0.99 -12.94 28.49
CA THR A 383 0.25 -13.33 29.16
C THR A 383 0.35 -14.84 29.25
N VAL A 384 1.56 -15.36 29.05
CA VAL A 384 1.87 -16.77 29.26
C VAL A 384 3.02 -16.91 30.26
N THR A 385 3.00 -18.01 31.01
CA THR A 385 4.06 -18.34 31.96
C THR A 385 4.54 -19.76 31.65
N PRO A 386 5.80 -19.92 31.19
CA PRO A 386 6.37 -21.25 30.99
C PRO A 386 6.34 -22.08 32.28
N ASP A 387 6.02 -23.36 32.15
CA ASP A 387 6.08 -24.31 33.25
C ASP A 387 7.52 -24.62 33.69
N ALA A 388 7.70 -25.55 34.62
CA ALA A 388 9.02 -25.95 35.12
C ALA A 388 9.97 -26.50 34.03
N ASN A 389 9.43 -26.98 32.90
CA ASN A 389 10.18 -27.47 31.74
C ASN A 389 10.29 -26.41 30.63
N GLY A 390 9.86 -25.18 30.88
CA GLY A 390 9.86 -24.11 29.90
C GLY A 390 8.77 -24.27 28.84
N LYS A 391 7.72 -25.05 29.09
CA LYS A 391 6.63 -25.29 28.12
C LYS A 391 5.44 -24.37 28.35
N VAL A 392 4.79 -23.98 27.26
CA VAL A 392 3.53 -23.23 27.24
C VAL A 392 2.63 -23.82 26.17
N ALA A 393 1.36 -24.08 26.48
CA ALA A 393 0.37 -24.51 25.50
C ALA A 393 -0.76 -23.49 25.36
N PHE A 394 -1.13 -23.16 24.12
CA PHE A 394 -2.31 -22.34 23.79
C PHE A 394 -2.71 -22.57 22.34
N ASP A 395 -3.98 -22.34 22.01
CA ASP A 395 -4.51 -22.39 20.63
C ASP A 395 -4.04 -23.62 19.82
N GLY A 396 -4.00 -24.81 20.45
CA GLY A 396 -3.57 -26.07 19.81
C GLY A 396 -2.06 -26.23 19.59
N LEU A 397 -1.24 -25.31 20.12
CA LEU A 397 0.21 -25.27 19.97
C LEU A 397 0.89 -25.48 21.33
N GLU A 398 2.02 -26.18 21.34
CA GLU A 398 2.96 -26.23 22.46
C GLU A 398 4.26 -25.53 22.05
N LEU A 399 4.69 -24.57 22.86
CA LEU A 399 5.95 -23.86 22.73
C LEU A 399 6.90 -24.29 23.83
N THR A 400 8.16 -24.52 23.47
CA THR A 400 9.24 -24.83 24.42
C THR A 400 10.27 -23.72 24.38
N PHE A 401 10.43 -23.02 25.51
CA PHE A 401 11.37 -21.92 25.69
C PHE A 401 12.66 -22.45 26.30
N THR A 402 13.79 -22.18 25.66
CA THR A 402 15.12 -22.57 26.13
C THR A 402 16.03 -21.34 26.16
N GLY A 403 16.89 -21.22 27.17
CA GLY A 403 17.79 -20.06 27.33
C GLY A 403 17.26 -18.99 28.31
N THR A 404 17.91 -17.83 28.31
CA THR A 404 17.62 -16.70 29.22
C THR A 404 17.11 -15.50 28.43
N PRO A 405 15.86 -15.04 28.67
CA PRO A 405 15.31 -13.89 27.97
C PRO A 405 15.95 -12.59 28.45
N ALA A 406 16.14 -11.65 27.51
CA ALA A 406 16.38 -10.25 27.81
C ALA A 406 15.09 -9.43 27.62
N VAL A 407 14.98 -8.32 28.35
CA VAL A 407 13.86 -7.39 28.19
C VAL A 407 13.85 -6.85 26.75
N ASN A 408 12.66 -6.83 26.14
CA ASN A 408 12.39 -6.48 24.74
C ASN A 408 12.77 -7.54 23.69
N ASP A 409 13.14 -8.76 24.10
CA ASP A 409 13.23 -9.86 23.14
C ASP A 409 11.85 -10.13 22.51
N SER A 410 11.83 -10.33 21.19
CA SER A 410 10.63 -10.60 20.40
C SER A 410 10.84 -11.74 19.41
N PHE A 411 9.80 -12.51 19.18
CA PHE A 411 9.76 -13.63 18.24
C PHE A 411 8.45 -13.58 17.44
N THR A 412 8.49 -14.03 16.19
CA THR A 412 7.32 -14.17 15.34
C THR A 412 7.06 -15.65 15.11
N LEU A 413 5.98 -16.18 15.68
CA LEU A 413 5.52 -17.55 15.46
C LEU A 413 4.51 -17.56 14.30
N LYS A 414 4.80 -18.36 13.30
CA LYS A 414 3.94 -18.63 12.16
C LYS A 414 3.52 -20.10 12.19
N PRO A 415 2.34 -20.42 12.72
CA PRO A 415 1.94 -21.82 12.96
C PRO A 415 1.67 -22.59 11.67
N VAL A 416 1.18 -21.90 10.64
CA VAL A 416 0.60 -22.53 9.44
C VAL A 416 1.16 -21.97 8.12
N SER A 417 2.04 -20.96 8.16
CA SER A 417 2.51 -20.29 6.95
C SER A 417 3.25 -21.21 5.99
N ASP A 418 3.93 -22.23 6.52
CA ASP A 418 4.69 -23.23 5.77
C ASP A 418 4.04 -24.63 5.79
N ALA A 419 2.78 -24.73 6.23
CA ALA A 419 2.04 -25.98 6.25
C ALA A 419 1.94 -26.57 4.83
N ILE A 420 1.53 -25.75 3.85
CA ILE A 420 1.22 -26.19 2.48
C ILE A 420 2.48 -26.47 1.65
N VAL A 421 3.53 -25.66 1.78
CA VAL A 421 4.73 -25.80 0.94
C VAL A 421 5.40 -27.17 1.14
N ASN A 422 5.28 -27.73 2.35
CA ASN A 422 5.79 -29.05 2.72
C ASN A 422 4.70 -30.12 2.78
N MET A 423 3.50 -29.85 2.26
CA MET A 423 2.41 -30.82 2.20
C MET A 423 2.70 -31.88 1.13
N ASP A 424 2.50 -33.16 1.39
CA ASP A 424 2.67 -34.20 0.37
C ASP A 424 1.81 -35.43 0.65
N VAL A 425 1.63 -36.30 -0.34
CA VAL A 425 1.00 -37.62 -0.13
C VAL A 425 2.11 -38.62 0.19
N LEU A 426 2.03 -39.26 1.36
CA LEU A 426 3.02 -40.25 1.81
C LEU A 426 2.67 -41.67 1.37
N ILE A 427 1.39 -41.96 1.19
CA ILE A 427 0.89 -43.28 0.79
C ILE A 427 0.95 -43.39 -0.74
N THR A 428 1.98 -44.07 -1.23
CA THR A 428 2.18 -44.34 -2.66
C THR A 428 1.72 -45.74 -3.06
N ASP A 429 1.56 -46.64 -2.08
CA ASP A 429 1.07 -48.00 -2.28
C ASP A 429 -0.42 -48.05 -1.92
N GLU A 430 -1.23 -48.56 -2.83
CA GLU A 430 -2.70 -48.64 -2.68
C GLU A 430 -3.12 -49.56 -1.53
N ALA A 431 -2.34 -50.60 -1.27
CA ALA A 431 -2.62 -51.56 -0.20
C ALA A 431 -2.51 -50.93 1.19
N LYS A 432 -1.70 -49.86 1.33
CA LYS A 432 -1.45 -49.15 2.60
C LYS A 432 -2.59 -48.21 3.05
N ILE A 433 -3.67 -48.11 2.29
CA ILE A 433 -4.82 -47.30 2.69
C ILE A 433 -5.60 -48.02 3.80
N ALA A 434 -5.63 -47.43 4.98
CA ALA A 434 -6.19 -47.99 6.20
C ALA A 434 -7.72 -47.86 6.25
N MET A 435 -8.43 -48.81 5.64
CA MET A 435 -9.89 -48.82 5.54
C MET A 435 -10.59 -49.59 6.68
N ALA A 436 -9.91 -50.60 7.23
CA ALA A 436 -10.43 -51.47 8.26
C ALA A 436 -10.27 -50.86 9.66
N SER A 437 -11.08 -51.30 10.62
CA SER A 437 -11.02 -50.80 12.01
C SER A 437 -10.37 -51.79 13.00
N GLU A 438 -10.13 -53.03 12.58
CA GLU A 438 -9.50 -54.08 13.38
C GLU A 438 -8.49 -54.86 12.50
N GLU A 439 -7.40 -55.34 13.11
CA GLU A 439 -6.23 -55.99 12.47
C GLU A 439 -6.58 -57.20 11.58
N ASP A 440 -7.65 -57.93 11.93
CA ASP A 440 -8.07 -59.17 11.25
C ASP A 440 -9.48 -59.08 10.62
N ALA A 441 -10.03 -57.88 10.44
CA ALA A 441 -11.39 -57.72 9.90
C ALA A 441 -11.52 -58.07 8.40
N GLY A 442 -10.37 -58.22 7.71
CA GLY A 442 -10.28 -58.47 6.27
C GLY A 442 -10.46 -57.21 5.42
N ASP A 443 -9.99 -57.29 4.16
CA ASP A 443 -9.88 -56.15 3.23
C ASP A 443 -11.22 -55.48 2.90
N SER A 444 -12.34 -56.17 3.16
CA SER A 444 -13.68 -55.65 2.95
C SER A 444 -14.19 -54.77 4.11
N ASP A 445 -13.52 -54.73 5.27
CA ASP A 445 -13.91 -53.82 6.37
C ASP A 445 -13.62 -52.36 5.97
N ASN A 446 -14.66 -51.54 6.07
CA ASN A 446 -14.66 -50.14 5.63
C ASN A 446 -14.99 -49.17 6.78
N ARG A 447 -15.08 -49.64 8.03
CA ARG A 447 -15.50 -48.82 9.18
C ARG A 447 -14.57 -47.63 9.41
N ASN A 448 -13.25 -47.79 9.25
CA ASN A 448 -12.32 -46.65 9.34
C ASN A 448 -12.43 -45.72 8.12
N GLY A 449 -12.65 -46.28 6.94
CA GLY A 449 -12.98 -45.51 5.73
C GLY A 449 -14.20 -44.61 5.91
N GLN A 450 -15.27 -45.13 6.55
CA GLN A 450 -16.45 -44.34 6.87
C GLN A 450 -16.11 -43.22 7.87
N ALA A 451 -15.30 -43.49 8.89
CA ALA A 451 -14.84 -42.46 9.83
C ALA A 451 -13.99 -41.37 9.13
N LEU A 452 -13.16 -41.74 8.15
CA LEU A 452 -12.44 -40.79 7.29
C LEU A 452 -13.40 -39.94 6.44
N LEU A 453 -14.46 -40.56 5.90
CA LEU A 453 -15.49 -39.84 5.13
C LEU A 453 -16.29 -38.87 6.01
N ASP A 454 -16.61 -39.27 7.24
CA ASP A 454 -17.38 -38.45 8.20
C ASP A 454 -16.66 -37.13 8.56
N LEU A 455 -15.32 -37.09 8.45
CA LEU A 455 -14.53 -35.86 8.60
C LEU A 455 -14.98 -34.73 7.68
N GLN A 456 -15.52 -35.04 6.49
CA GLN A 456 -16.03 -34.04 5.54
C GLN A 456 -17.14 -33.19 6.17
N SER A 457 -18.00 -33.83 6.96
CA SER A 457 -19.19 -33.23 7.56
C SER A 457 -18.97 -32.70 8.99
N ASN A 458 -17.82 -33.01 9.58
CA ASN A 458 -17.50 -32.61 10.94
C ASN A 458 -17.26 -31.09 11.02
N SER A 459 -18.18 -30.39 11.67
CA SER A 459 -18.16 -28.94 11.81
C SER A 459 -17.14 -28.39 12.82
N LYS A 460 -16.28 -29.24 13.39
CA LYS A 460 -15.27 -28.83 14.40
C LYS A 460 -13.83 -29.11 13.99
N THR A 461 -13.57 -29.50 12.74
CA THR A 461 -12.23 -29.89 12.29
C THR A 461 -11.31 -28.70 12.09
N VAL A 462 -11.83 -27.55 11.65
CA VAL A 462 -11.03 -26.35 11.39
C VAL A 462 -11.31 -25.29 12.46
N GLY A 463 -10.29 -24.95 13.25
CA GLY A 463 -10.39 -23.93 14.31
C GLY A 463 -11.48 -24.21 15.36
N GLY A 464 -11.87 -25.48 15.53
CA GLY A 464 -12.89 -25.95 16.47
C GLY A 464 -14.33 -25.58 16.11
N ALA A 465 -14.57 -24.99 14.94
CA ALA A 465 -15.85 -24.35 14.63
C ALA A 465 -16.33 -24.43 13.17
N LYS A 466 -15.52 -24.95 12.24
CA LYS A 466 -15.91 -25.09 10.82
C LYS A 466 -15.56 -26.48 10.28
N SER A 467 -16.36 -26.94 9.31
CA SER A 467 -15.96 -28.03 8.41
C SER A 467 -14.94 -27.52 7.38
N PHE A 468 -14.31 -28.43 6.62
CA PHE A 468 -13.37 -28.03 5.57
C PHE A 468 -14.03 -27.17 4.48
N ASN A 469 -15.25 -27.56 4.06
CA ASN A 469 -16.04 -26.82 3.06
C ASN A 469 -16.44 -25.44 3.58
N ASP A 470 -16.91 -25.35 4.83
CA ASP A 470 -17.31 -24.07 5.43
C ASP A 470 -16.12 -23.12 5.60
N ALA A 471 -14.95 -23.66 5.99
CA ALA A 471 -13.73 -22.88 6.13
C ALA A 471 -13.29 -22.27 4.80
N TYR A 472 -13.26 -23.06 3.72
CA TYR A 472 -12.90 -22.54 2.40
C TYR A 472 -13.97 -21.59 1.83
N ALA A 473 -15.26 -21.91 1.97
CA ALA A 473 -16.33 -21.03 1.52
C ALA A 473 -16.31 -19.68 2.25
N SER A 474 -16.03 -19.68 3.55
CA SER A 474 -15.82 -18.46 4.35
C SER A 474 -14.65 -17.64 3.81
N LEU A 475 -13.51 -18.28 3.52
CA LEU A 475 -12.33 -17.60 2.96
C LEU A 475 -12.67 -16.89 1.64
N VAL A 476 -13.30 -17.60 0.69
CA VAL A 476 -13.70 -17.04 -0.60
C VAL A 476 -14.70 -15.90 -0.41
N SER A 477 -15.69 -16.07 0.47
CA SER A 477 -16.69 -15.04 0.76
C SER A 477 -16.08 -13.78 1.38
N ASP A 478 -15.18 -13.94 2.36
CA ASP A 478 -14.52 -12.83 3.05
C ASP A 478 -13.65 -12.01 2.07
N ILE A 479 -12.94 -12.70 1.17
CA ILE A 479 -12.13 -12.06 0.12
C ILE A 479 -13.01 -11.33 -0.89
N GLY A 480 -14.09 -11.95 -1.38
CA GLY A 480 -15.03 -11.30 -2.30
C GLY A 480 -15.69 -10.07 -1.68
N ASN A 481 -16.16 -10.17 -0.44
CA ASN A 481 -16.79 -9.06 0.29
C ASN A 481 -15.82 -7.90 0.53
N LYS A 482 -14.59 -8.20 0.95
CA LYS A 482 -13.56 -7.17 1.18
C LYS A 482 -13.14 -6.52 -0.13
N THR A 483 -13.02 -7.28 -1.23
CA THR A 483 -12.73 -6.75 -2.57
C THR A 483 -13.83 -5.81 -3.06
N ALA A 484 -15.10 -6.21 -2.93
CA ALA A 484 -16.24 -5.37 -3.29
C ALA A 484 -16.30 -4.08 -2.46
N THR A 485 -16.01 -4.17 -1.16
CA THR A 485 -15.92 -3.01 -0.27
C THR A 485 -14.81 -2.05 -0.70
N LEU A 486 -13.59 -2.57 -0.93
CA LEU A 486 -12.45 -1.79 -1.39
C LEU A 486 -12.71 -1.15 -2.77
N LYS A 487 -13.38 -1.86 -3.68
CA LYS A 487 -13.78 -1.33 -4.99
C LYS A 487 -14.68 -0.10 -4.84
N THR A 488 -15.71 -0.21 -4.02
CA THR A 488 -16.63 0.91 -3.74
C THR A 488 -15.89 2.07 -3.09
N SER A 489 -15.10 1.82 -2.03
CA SER A 489 -14.33 2.87 -1.35
C SER A 489 -13.33 3.56 -2.28
N SER A 490 -12.58 2.79 -3.09
CA SER A 490 -11.64 3.33 -4.08
C SER A 490 -12.37 4.18 -5.13
N THR A 491 -13.50 3.71 -5.64
CA THR A 491 -14.30 4.45 -6.64
C THR A 491 -14.84 5.76 -6.06
N THR A 492 -15.43 5.71 -4.87
CA THR A 492 -15.94 6.90 -4.18
C THR A 492 -14.83 7.90 -3.90
N GLN A 493 -13.68 7.44 -3.40
CA GLN A 493 -12.55 8.33 -3.12
C GLN A 493 -11.97 8.93 -4.40
N GLY A 494 -11.89 8.15 -5.50
CA GLY A 494 -11.49 8.66 -6.81
C GLY A 494 -12.44 9.75 -7.33
N ASN A 495 -13.75 9.61 -7.11
CA ASN A 495 -14.71 10.66 -7.45
C ASN A 495 -14.50 11.95 -6.63
N VAL A 496 -14.12 11.84 -5.35
CA VAL A 496 -13.76 13.00 -4.52
C VAL A 496 -12.53 13.70 -5.07
N VAL A 497 -11.50 12.95 -5.49
CA VAL A 497 -10.32 13.51 -6.15
C VAL A 497 -10.72 14.27 -7.42
N THR A 498 -11.57 13.69 -8.27
CA THR A 498 -12.08 14.36 -9.49
C THR A 498 -12.83 15.65 -9.16
N GLN A 499 -13.69 15.65 -8.14
CA GLN A 499 -14.44 16.84 -7.73
C GLN A 499 -13.51 17.95 -7.24
N LEU A 500 -12.54 17.63 -6.38
CA LEU A 500 -11.56 18.59 -5.86
C LEU A 500 -10.62 19.09 -6.97
N SER A 501 -10.24 18.22 -7.91
CA SER A 501 -9.47 18.61 -9.09
C SER A 501 -10.24 19.60 -9.95
N ASN A 502 -11.55 19.40 -10.15
CA ASN A 502 -12.37 20.34 -10.91
C ASN A 502 -12.54 21.68 -10.17
N GLN A 503 -12.68 21.66 -8.85
CA GLN A 503 -12.71 22.89 -8.02
C GLN A 503 -11.37 23.63 -8.04
N GLN A 504 -10.25 22.90 -8.04
CA GLN A 504 -8.93 23.51 -8.21
C GLN A 504 -8.81 24.13 -9.60
N GLN A 505 -9.22 23.43 -10.65
CA GLN A 505 -9.13 23.90 -12.04
C GLN A 505 -10.03 25.11 -12.31
N SER A 506 -11.16 25.27 -11.62
CA SER A 506 -11.99 26.48 -11.78
C SER A 506 -11.33 27.74 -11.21
N ILE A 507 -10.39 27.60 -10.28
CA ILE A 507 -9.65 28.72 -9.69
C ILE A 507 -8.32 28.92 -10.40
N SER A 508 -7.54 27.84 -10.49
CA SER A 508 -6.14 27.81 -10.90
C SER A 508 -5.93 27.39 -12.36
N GLY A 509 -6.95 26.83 -13.01
CA GLY A 509 -6.88 26.37 -14.39
C GLY A 509 -6.93 27.52 -15.40
N VAL A 510 -6.44 27.21 -16.61
CA VAL A 510 -6.47 28.12 -17.76
C VAL A 510 -7.77 27.91 -18.52
N ASN A 511 -8.61 28.96 -18.58
CA ASN A 511 -9.79 28.98 -19.44
C ASN A 511 -9.44 29.71 -20.74
N LEU A 512 -9.37 28.98 -21.86
CA LEU A 512 -8.96 29.55 -23.15
C LEU A 512 -9.86 30.71 -23.59
N ASP A 513 -11.17 30.64 -23.34
CA ASP A 513 -12.10 31.71 -23.74
C ASP A 513 -11.83 33.00 -22.95
N GLU A 514 -11.55 32.87 -21.65
CA GLU A 514 -11.15 34.00 -20.81
C GLU A 514 -9.79 34.57 -21.23
N GLU A 515 -8.81 33.70 -21.51
CA GLU A 515 -7.48 34.13 -21.96
C GLU A 515 -7.53 34.81 -23.34
N TYR A 516 -8.36 34.34 -24.28
CA TYR A 516 -8.55 35.00 -25.59
C TYR A 516 -9.25 36.36 -25.43
N GLY A 517 -10.27 36.46 -24.57
CA GLY A 517 -10.90 37.72 -24.23
C GLY A 517 -9.92 38.71 -23.59
N ASN A 518 -9.10 38.23 -22.66
CA ASN A 518 -8.03 39.00 -22.03
C ASN A 518 -6.99 39.45 -23.06
N LEU A 519 -6.59 38.58 -23.99
CA LEU A 519 -5.65 38.91 -25.07
C LEU A 519 -6.19 40.06 -25.94
N GLN A 520 -7.45 40.02 -26.35
CA GLN A 520 -8.08 41.12 -27.10
C GLN A 520 -8.15 42.41 -26.28
N ARG A 521 -8.55 42.31 -25.00
CA ARG A 521 -8.60 43.46 -24.08
C ARG A 521 -7.23 44.12 -23.93
N PHE A 522 -6.17 43.34 -23.72
CA PHE A 522 -4.82 43.86 -23.58
C PHE A 522 -4.24 44.38 -24.90
N GLN A 523 -4.62 43.82 -26.06
CA GLN A 523 -4.27 44.40 -27.37
C GLN A 523 -4.91 45.78 -27.57
N GLN A 524 -6.20 45.93 -27.26
CA GLN A 524 -6.88 47.22 -27.32
C GLN A 524 -6.25 48.23 -26.34
N TYR A 525 -5.91 47.78 -25.13
CA TYR A 525 -5.23 48.61 -24.14
C TYR A 525 -3.84 49.07 -24.63
N TYR A 526 -3.07 48.18 -25.26
CA TYR A 526 -1.79 48.51 -25.88
C TYR A 526 -1.93 49.56 -26.99
N LEU A 527 -2.87 49.33 -27.92
CA LEU A 527 -3.15 50.25 -29.05
C LEU A 527 -3.62 51.63 -28.57
N ALA A 528 -4.46 51.68 -27.54
CA ALA A 528 -4.92 52.94 -26.96
C ALA A 528 -3.75 53.78 -26.39
N ASN A 529 -2.84 53.16 -25.64
CA ASN A 529 -1.65 53.85 -25.13
C ASN A 529 -0.70 54.29 -26.26
N ALA A 530 -0.53 53.47 -27.29
CA ALA A 530 0.26 53.82 -28.47
C ALA A 530 -0.32 55.04 -29.21
N GLN A 531 -1.65 55.13 -29.35
CA GLN A 531 -2.32 56.29 -29.96
C GLN A 531 -2.11 57.57 -29.15
N VAL A 532 -2.11 57.49 -27.81
CA VAL A 532 -1.81 58.63 -26.93
C VAL A 532 -0.38 59.13 -27.15
N LEU A 533 0.59 58.21 -27.28
CA LEU A 533 1.98 58.57 -27.59
C LEU A 533 2.12 59.26 -28.95
N GLN A 534 1.48 58.73 -30.00
CA GLN A 534 1.49 59.34 -31.33
C GLN A 534 0.89 60.76 -31.30
N THR A 535 -0.22 60.93 -30.59
CA THR A 535 -0.90 62.23 -30.46
C THR A 535 -0.04 63.22 -29.67
N ALA A 536 0.62 62.76 -28.59
CA ALA A 536 1.53 63.59 -27.81
C ALA A 536 2.74 64.05 -28.66
N ASN A 537 3.31 63.18 -29.49
CA ASN A 537 4.38 63.56 -30.42
C ASN A 537 3.90 64.58 -31.46
N ALA A 538 2.72 64.39 -32.06
CA ALA A 538 2.17 65.34 -33.02
C ALA A 538 1.95 66.74 -32.39
N ILE A 539 1.47 66.81 -31.14
CA ILE A 539 1.35 68.07 -30.39
C ILE A 539 2.72 68.70 -30.11
N PHE A 540 3.72 67.88 -29.77
CA PHE A 540 5.07 68.35 -29.50
C PHE A 540 5.71 68.96 -30.76
N ASP A 541 5.62 68.25 -31.88
CA ASP A 541 6.13 68.71 -33.17
C ASP A 541 5.42 69.98 -33.64
N ALA A 542 4.09 70.06 -33.47
CA ALA A 542 3.32 71.26 -33.76
C ALA A 542 3.78 72.47 -32.91
N LEU A 543 4.03 72.27 -31.61
CA LEU A 543 4.50 73.34 -30.72
C LEU A 543 5.93 73.80 -31.04
N ILE A 544 6.80 72.91 -31.49
CA ILE A 544 8.16 73.26 -31.92
C ILE A 544 8.14 74.02 -33.25
N ASN A 545 7.28 73.61 -34.19
CA ASN A 545 7.14 74.27 -35.49
C ASN A 545 6.45 75.65 -35.42
N ILE A 546 5.88 76.02 -34.27
CA ILE A 546 5.30 77.35 -34.02
C ILE A 546 6.35 78.35 -33.51
N ARG A 547 7.61 77.94 -33.27
CA ARG A 547 8.69 78.84 -32.86
C ARG A 547 9.51 79.38 -34.02
#